data_AF-A0A6M1SKQ0-F1
#
_entry.id   AF-A0A6M1SKQ0-F1
#
_cell.length_a   1.000
_cell.length_b   1.000
_cell.length_c   1.000
_cell.angle_alpha   90.00
_cell.angle_beta   90.00
_cell.angle_gamma   90.00
#
_symmetry.space_group_name_H-M   'P 1'
#
loop_
_entity.id
_entity.type
_entity.pdbx_description
1 polymer ?
#
loop_
_entity_poly.entity_id
_entity_poly.type
_entity_poly.pdbx_seq_one_letter_code
_entity_poly.pdbx_strand_id
1 'polypeptide(L)'
;FRPGTGEDRCVLDSITSLQHGADLLWIETEKPHIEQIAKMVDRIRKVVPNAKLAYNNSPSFNWTINFRQQVYDAWKEAGKDVSKYSRADLMKPEYDDTPLGKEADERIRTFQADAAKRAGIFHHLITLPTYHTAALSTDNLAREYFGEQG
;
A
#
# COMPACT_ATOMS: atom_id res chain seq x y z
N PHE A 1 -6.53 19.74 -14.84
CA PHE A 1 -6.46 18.70 -15.89
C PHE A 1 -7.80 17.98 -16.02
N ARG A 2 -8.07 17.29 -17.14
CA ARG A 2 -9.31 16.51 -17.31
C ARG A 2 -9.38 15.36 -16.28
N PRO A 3 -10.57 15.02 -15.74
CA PRO A 3 -10.73 13.84 -14.89
C PRO A 3 -10.21 12.56 -15.58
N GLY A 4 -9.71 11.60 -14.79
CA GLY A 4 -9.20 10.32 -15.29
C GLY A 4 -7.82 10.36 -15.95
N THR A 5 -7.21 11.54 -16.14
CA THR A 5 -5.89 11.67 -16.79
C THR A 5 -4.69 11.55 -15.86
N GLY A 6 -4.90 11.12 -14.60
CA GLY A 6 -3.85 11.04 -13.58
C GLY A 6 -2.70 10.13 -14.00
N GLU A 7 -3.03 8.86 -14.26
CA GLU A 7 -2.05 7.84 -14.64
C GLU A 7 -1.31 8.18 -15.94
N ASP A 8 -2.01 8.74 -16.93
CA ASP A 8 -1.39 9.16 -18.20
C ASP A 8 -0.31 10.21 -18.00
N ARG A 9 -0.58 11.19 -17.12
CA ARG A 9 0.37 12.23 -16.77
C ARG A 9 1.54 11.65 -15.97
N CYS A 10 1.27 10.81 -14.97
CA CYS A 10 2.34 10.15 -14.20
C CYS A 10 3.27 9.32 -15.10
N VAL A 11 2.74 8.63 -16.11
CA VAL A 11 3.54 7.86 -17.07
C VAL A 11 4.40 8.79 -17.94
N LEU A 12 3.83 9.89 -18.45
CA LEU A 12 4.59 10.90 -19.19
C LEU A 12 5.71 11.51 -18.35
N ASP A 13 5.39 11.93 -17.12
CA ASP A 13 6.34 12.55 -16.19
C ASP A 13 7.49 11.59 -15.85
N SER A 14 7.16 10.32 -15.63
CA SER A 14 8.12 9.27 -15.32
C SER A 14 9.08 8.99 -16.48
N ILE A 15 8.56 8.81 -17.69
CA ILE A 15 9.40 8.59 -18.89
C ILE A 15 10.29 9.82 -19.12
N THR A 16 9.71 11.02 -19.04
CA THR A 16 10.45 12.27 -19.24
C THR A 16 11.57 12.40 -18.23
N SER A 17 11.30 12.13 -16.95
CA SER A 17 12.31 12.19 -15.88
C SER A 17 13.48 11.25 -16.15
N LEU A 18 13.19 9.97 -16.48
CA LEU A 18 14.23 8.98 -16.77
C LEU A 18 15.04 9.31 -18.04
N GLN A 19 14.43 9.92 -19.04
CA GLN A 19 15.13 10.34 -20.27
C GLN A 19 16.01 11.59 -20.08
N HIS A 20 15.81 12.34 -18.98
CA HIS A 20 16.48 13.61 -18.74
C HIS A 20 17.30 13.64 -17.42
N GLY A 21 17.74 12.46 -16.97
CA GLY A 21 18.78 12.35 -15.94
C GLY A 21 18.33 11.86 -14.57
N ALA A 22 17.06 11.48 -14.38
CA ALA A 22 16.65 10.79 -13.16
C ALA A 22 17.05 9.29 -13.21
N ASP A 23 17.53 8.76 -12.09
CA ASP A 23 17.89 7.33 -11.96
C ASP A 23 16.75 6.46 -11.42
N LEU A 24 15.86 7.05 -10.62
CA LEU A 24 14.76 6.38 -9.92
C LEU A 24 13.49 7.21 -10.03
N LEU A 25 12.35 6.53 -9.93
CA LEU A 25 11.03 7.13 -9.91
C LEU A 25 10.40 7.05 -8.52
N TRP A 26 9.64 8.08 -8.16
CA TRP A 26 8.65 8.04 -7.09
C TRP A 26 7.31 8.42 -7.71
N ILE A 27 6.31 7.54 -7.63
CA ILE A 27 4.93 7.85 -8.01
C ILE A 27 4.09 7.83 -6.74
N GLU A 28 3.59 9.00 -6.33
CA GLU A 28 2.69 9.09 -5.17
C GLU A 28 1.36 8.39 -5.51
N THR A 29 0.91 7.51 -4.63
CA THR A 29 -0.34 6.75 -4.79
C THR A 29 -1.28 7.01 -3.63
N GLU A 30 -2.59 6.93 -3.87
CA GLU A 30 -3.61 7.16 -2.84
C GLU A 30 -3.90 5.94 -1.95
N LYS A 31 -3.42 4.75 -2.33
CA LYS A 31 -3.63 3.49 -1.62
C LYS A 31 -2.55 2.44 -1.95
N PRO A 32 -2.31 1.44 -1.07
CA PRO A 32 -1.35 0.38 -1.33
C PRO A 32 -1.97 -0.69 -2.25
N HIS A 33 -1.81 -0.54 -3.57
CA HIS A 33 -2.41 -1.45 -4.56
C HIS A 33 -1.40 -1.84 -5.66
N ILE A 34 -0.90 -3.08 -5.59
CA ILE A 34 0.19 -3.57 -6.47
C ILE A 34 -0.16 -3.43 -7.95
N GLU A 35 -1.33 -3.90 -8.38
CA GLU A 35 -1.68 -3.84 -9.82
C GLU A 35 -1.90 -2.42 -10.36
N GLN A 36 -2.20 -1.44 -9.50
CA GLN A 36 -2.38 -0.06 -9.94
C GLN A 36 -1.03 0.54 -10.29
N ILE A 37 -0.05 0.42 -9.39
CA ILE A 37 1.31 0.87 -9.66
C ILE A 37 1.96 0.06 -10.78
N ALA A 38 1.72 -1.25 -10.82
CA ALA A 38 2.31 -2.12 -11.84
C ALA A 38 1.85 -1.77 -13.26
N LYS A 39 0.56 -1.45 -13.47
CA LYS A 39 0.06 -0.99 -14.78
C LYS A 39 0.76 0.27 -15.28
N MET A 40 1.06 1.22 -14.39
CA MET A 40 1.83 2.41 -14.75
C MET A 40 3.29 2.05 -15.09
N VAL A 41 3.92 1.19 -14.28
CA VAL A 41 5.29 0.72 -14.53
C VAL A 41 5.39 -0.06 -15.84
N ASP A 42 4.41 -0.90 -16.17
CA ASP A 42 4.35 -1.63 -17.44
C ASP A 42 4.36 -0.66 -18.63
N ARG A 43 3.64 0.46 -18.54
CA ARG A 43 3.64 1.52 -19.58
C ARG A 43 4.98 2.24 -19.66
N ILE A 44 5.60 2.55 -18.53
CA ILE A 44 6.92 3.20 -18.47
C ILE A 44 7.99 2.28 -19.07
N ARG A 45 7.98 0.99 -18.71
CA ARG A 45 8.95 -0.01 -19.15
C ARG A 45 8.88 -0.37 -20.63
N LYS A 46 7.76 -0.05 -21.31
CA LYS A 46 7.73 -0.08 -22.78
C LYS A 46 8.72 0.90 -23.42
N VAL A 47 9.08 1.96 -22.72
CA VAL A 47 10.02 3.00 -23.20
C VAL A 47 11.36 2.92 -22.47
N VAL A 48 11.36 2.69 -21.15
CA VAL A 48 12.56 2.57 -20.32
C VAL A 48 12.53 1.22 -19.57
N PRO A 49 13.00 0.12 -20.19
CA PRO A 49 12.78 -1.25 -19.69
C PRO A 49 13.30 -1.52 -18.28
N ASN A 50 14.37 -0.82 -17.87
CA ASN A 50 15.02 -0.96 -16.58
C ASN A 50 14.52 0.05 -15.54
N ALA A 51 13.40 0.76 -15.77
CA ALA A 51 12.82 1.69 -14.81
C ALA A 51 12.61 1.03 -13.44
N LYS A 52 13.01 1.75 -12.38
CA LYS A 52 12.98 1.33 -10.98
C LYS A 52 12.25 2.36 -10.13
N LEU A 53 11.51 1.89 -9.14
CA LEU A 53 10.73 2.76 -8.25
C LEU A 53 11.29 2.75 -6.81
N ALA A 54 11.30 3.92 -6.19
CA ALA A 54 11.22 4.07 -4.75
C ALA A 54 9.73 4.23 -4.37
N TYR A 55 9.24 3.41 -3.45
CA TYR A 55 7.82 3.39 -3.09
C TYR A 55 7.61 3.68 -1.61
N ASN A 56 6.73 4.64 -1.35
CA ASN A 56 6.27 5.00 -0.02
C ASN A 56 5.16 4.03 0.44
N ASN A 57 5.49 3.15 1.37
CA ASN A 57 4.53 2.36 2.14
C ASN A 57 3.89 3.28 3.19
N SER A 58 3.03 4.21 2.74
CA SER A 58 2.60 5.35 3.54
C SER A 58 1.97 4.92 4.87
N PRO A 59 2.38 5.53 6.01
CA PRO A 59 1.75 5.29 7.30
C PRO A 59 0.36 5.93 7.40
N SER A 60 -0.02 6.81 6.47
CA SER A 60 -1.37 7.39 6.40
C SER A 60 -2.40 6.45 5.75
N PHE A 61 -1.96 5.37 5.11
CA PHE A 61 -2.89 4.36 4.62
C PHE A 61 -3.45 3.56 5.81
N ASN A 62 -4.76 3.36 5.84
CA ASN A 62 -5.31 2.28 6.66
C ASN A 62 -5.05 0.96 5.93
N TRP A 63 -3.95 0.28 6.29
CA TRP A 63 -3.51 -0.96 5.64
C TRP A 63 -4.55 -2.06 5.75
N THR A 64 -5.09 -2.29 6.94
CA THR A 64 -6.07 -3.36 7.20
C THR A 64 -7.31 -3.23 6.32
N ILE A 65 -7.97 -2.05 6.27
CA ILE A 65 -9.17 -1.92 5.43
C ILE A 65 -8.85 -2.05 3.95
N ASN A 66 -7.72 -1.49 3.49
CA ASN A 66 -7.33 -1.56 2.09
C ASN A 66 -7.12 -3.01 1.65
N PHE A 67 -6.41 -3.81 2.44
CA PHE A 67 -6.13 -5.19 2.09
C PHE A 67 -7.34 -6.11 2.31
N ARG A 68 -8.15 -5.91 3.36
CA ARG A 68 -9.39 -6.67 3.54
C ARG A 68 -10.38 -6.42 2.39
N GLN A 69 -10.50 -5.18 1.90
CA GLN A 69 -11.33 -4.87 0.72
C GLN A 69 -10.75 -5.50 -0.55
N GLN A 70 -9.44 -5.46 -0.76
CA GLN A 70 -8.80 -6.13 -1.91
C GLN A 70 -9.01 -7.65 -1.89
N VAL A 71 -8.93 -8.29 -0.72
CA VAL A 71 -9.23 -9.73 -0.57
C VAL A 71 -10.71 -10.00 -0.84
N TYR A 72 -11.61 -9.20 -0.25
CA TYR A 72 -13.05 -9.32 -0.46
C TYR A 72 -13.41 -9.25 -1.95
N ASP A 73 -12.91 -8.23 -2.65
CA ASP A 73 -13.21 -8.00 -4.06
C ASP A 73 -12.62 -9.14 -4.92
N ALA A 74 -11.40 -9.59 -4.63
CA ALA A 74 -10.78 -10.74 -5.31
C ALA A 74 -11.54 -12.05 -5.08
N TRP A 75 -12.05 -12.29 -3.87
CA TRP A 75 -12.85 -13.47 -3.54
C TRP A 75 -14.19 -13.46 -4.25
N LYS A 76 -14.85 -12.29 -4.27
CA LYS A 76 -16.12 -12.09 -4.97
C LYS A 76 -15.94 -12.32 -6.47
N GLU A 77 -14.89 -11.79 -7.07
CA GLU A 77 -14.56 -12.01 -8.48
C GLU A 77 -14.25 -13.49 -8.78
N ALA A 78 -13.57 -14.19 -7.86
CA ALA A 78 -13.29 -15.61 -7.95
C ALA A 78 -14.49 -16.52 -7.62
N GLY A 79 -15.67 -15.96 -7.34
CA GLY A 79 -16.88 -16.73 -7.01
C GLY A 79 -16.87 -17.41 -5.64
N LYS A 80 -15.95 -17.03 -4.72
CA LYS A 80 -15.98 -17.50 -3.33
C LYS A 80 -17.15 -16.87 -2.58
N ASP A 81 -17.72 -17.60 -1.63
CA ASP A 81 -18.77 -17.07 -0.77
C ASP A 81 -18.24 -15.98 0.17
N VAL A 82 -18.75 -14.76 -0.03
CA VAL A 82 -18.46 -13.58 0.77
C VAL A 82 -19.67 -13.09 1.56
N SER A 83 -20.78 -13.83 1.56
CA SER A 83 -22.06 -13.41 2.17
C SER A 83 -21.95 -13.10 3.66
N LYS A 84 -21.02 -13.77 4.36
CA LYS A 84 -20.72 -13.54 5.78
C LYS A 84 -19.91 -12.27 6.08
N TYR A 85 -19.45 -11.54 5.05
CA TYR A 85 -18.66 -10.33 5.20
C TYR A 85 -19.43 -9.11 4.71
N SER A 86 -19.52 -8.08 5.53
CA SER A 86 -19.98 -6.75 5.10
C SER A 86 -18.78 -5.96 4.59
N ARG A 87 -18.72 -5.67 3.28
CA ARG A 87 -17.60 -4.92 2.67
C ARG A 87 -17.34 -3.56 3.34
N ALA A 88 -18.40 -2.91 3.84
CA ALA A 88 -18.31 -1.61 4.53
C ALA A 88 -17.73 -1.72 5.96
N ASP A 89 -17.88 -2.88 6.60
CA ASP A 89 -17.55 -3.11 8.01
C ASP A 89 -16.30 -3.98 8.20
N LEU A 90 -15.48 -4.16 7.17
CA LEU A 90 -14.34 -5.08 7.20
C LEU A 90 -13.28 -4.74 8.26
N MET A 91 -13.33 -3.57 8.90
CA MET A 91 -12.45 -3.20 10.02
C MET A 91 -12.90 -3.73 11.39
N LYS A 92 -14.08 -4.37 11.50
CA LYS A 92 -14.57 -4.86 12.79
C LYS A 92 -13.66 -5.97 13.35
N PRO A 93 -13.46 -6.04 14.69
CA PRO A 93 -12.64 -7.07 15.34
C PRO A 93 -13.13 -8.50 15.10
N GLU A 94 -14.43 -8.69 14.87
CA GLU A 94 -15.04 -9.99 14.55
C GLU A 94 -14.45 -10.65 13.30
N TYR A 95 -13.76 -9.88 12.43
CA TYR A 95 -13.12 -10.38 11.23
C TYR A 95 -11.64 -10.75 11.40
N ASP A 96 -11.02 -10.51 12.56
CA ASP A 96 -9.58 -10.68 12.78
C ASP A 96 -9.11 -12.12 12.51
N ASP A 97 -9.80 -13.11 13.08
CA ASP A 97 -9.44 -14.52 12.93
C ASP A 97 -10.05 -15.22 11.71
N THR A 98 -10.82 -14.48 10.90
CA THR A 98 -11.49 -15.06 9.75
C THR A 98 -10.50 -15.38 8.63
N PRO A 99 -10.84 -16.32 7.73
CA PRO A 99 -10.03 -16.59 6.54
C PRO A 99 -9.73 -15.34 5.69
N LEU A 100 -10.65 -14.37 5.63
CA LEU A 100 -10.43 -13.10 4.91
C LEU A 100 -9.42 -12.21 5.65
N GLY A 101 -9.56 -12.08 6.98
CA GLY A 101 -8.63 -11.32 7.81
C GLY A 101 -7.20 -11.85 7.70
N LYS A 102 -7.04 -13.17 7.85
CA LYS A 102 -5.74 -13.86 7.74
C LYS A 102 -5.10 -13.72 6.36
N GLU A 103 -5.90 -13.82 5.29
CA GLU A 103 -5.38 -13.59 3.93
C GLU A 103 -4.98 -12.12 3.72
N ALA A 104 -5.72 -11.17 4.29
CA ALA A 104 -5.36 -9.75 4.21
C ALA A 104 -4.03 -9.46 4.91
N ASP A 105 -3.84 -10.01 6.11
CA ASP A 105 -2.58 -9.86 6.87
C ASP A 105 -1.40 -10.51 6.15
N GLU A 106 -1.60 -11.68 5.53
CA GLU A 106 -0.58 -12.31 4.71
C GLU A 106 -0.20 -11.45 3.50
N ARG A 107 -1.17 -10.83 2.82
CA ARG A 107 -0.89 -9.90 1.71
C ARG A 107 -0.19 -8.63 2.17
N ILE A 108 -0.46 -8.11 3.38
CA ILE A 108 0.30 -7.00 3.96
C ILE A 108 1.74 -7.45 4.20
N ARG A 109 1.93 -8.63 4.81
CA ARG A 109 3.25 -9.20 5.12
C ARG A 109 4.11 -9.40 3.86
N THR A 110 3.51 -9.84 2.76
CA THR A 110 4.23 -10.06 1.49
C THR A 110 4.25 -8.85 0.56
N PHE A 111 3.51 -7.78 0.86
CA PHE A 111 3.31 -6.63 -0.03
C PHE A 111 4.60 -6.14 -0.68
N GLN A 112 5.66 -5.91 0.11
CA GLN A 112 6.92 -5.40 -0.42
C GLN A 112 7.57 -6.38 -1.40
N ALA A 113 7.63 -7.65 -1.05
CA ALA A 113 8.23 -8.68 -1.90
C ALA A 113 7.44 -8.85 -3.21
N ASP A 114 6.11 -8.84 -3.13
CA ASP A 114 5.24 -9.03 -4.30
C ASP A 114 5.24 -7.79 -5.20
N ALA A 115 5.24 -6.59 -4.61
CA ALA A 115 5.28 -5.34 -5.35
C ALA A 115 6.66 -5.12 -6.00
N ALA A 116 7.76 -5.52 -5.36
CA ALA A 116 9.09 -5.53 -5.98
C ALA A 116 9.12 -6.43 -7.23
N LYS A 117 8.58 -7.65 -7.13
CA LYS A 117 8.51 -8.60 -8.25
C LYS A 117 7.60 -8.10 -9.39
N ARG A 118 6.40 -7.61 -9.07
CA ARG A 118 5.37 -7.28 -10.06
C ARG A 118 5.51 -5.88 -10.65
N ALA A 119 5.90 -4.90 -9.83
CA ALA A 119 5.93 -3.49 -10.18
C ALA A 119 7.35 -2.91 -10.22
N GLY A 120 8.40 -3.71 -10.05
CA GLY A 120 9.77 -3.23 -10.20
C GLY A 120 10.19 -2.21 -9.12
N ILE A 121 9.57 -2.30 -7.94
CA ILE A 121 9.95 -1.47 -6.80
C ILE A 121 11.32 -1.93 -6.31
N PHE A 122 12.28 -1.01 -6.41
CA PHE A 122 13.66 -1.22 -6.00
C PHE A 122 13.87 -0.89 -4.52
N HIS A 123 13.20 0.15 -4.02
CA HIS A 123 13.36 0.62 -2.65
C HIS A 123 11.98 0.84 -2.00
N HIS A 124 11.81 0.30 -0.79
CA HIS A 124 10.63 0.49 0.04
C HIS A 124 11.00 1.36 1.25
N LEU A 125 10.20 2.38 1.51
CA LEU A 125 10.32 3.22 2.71
C LEU A 125 8.96 3.44 3.36
N ILE A 126 8.97 3.86 4.62
CA ILE A 126 7.82 4.45 5.31
C ILE A 126 8.26 5.87 5.66
N THR A 127 7.49 6.90 5.32
CA THR A 127 7.95 8.30 5.42
C THR A 127 8.16 8.79 6.85
N LEU A 128 7.25 8.45 7.76
CA LEU A 128 7.27 8.93 9.16
C LEU A 128 6.97 7.83 10.20
N PRO A 129 7.58 6.64 10.09
CA PRO A 129 7.31 5.54 11.04
C PRO A 129 7.76 5.90 12.45
N THR A 130 8.92 6.55 12.58
CA THR A 130 9.52 6.88 13.88
C THR A 130 8.81 8.00 14.61
N TYR A 131 8.08 8.87 13.89
CA TYR A 131 7.18 9.84 14.50
C TYR A 131 6.10 9.12 15.31
N HIS A 132 5.45 8.13 14.71
CA HIS A 132 4.40 7.35 15.37
C HIS A 132 4.95 6.49 16.51
N THR A 133 6.10 5.84 16.33
CA THR A 133 6.66 4.98 17.40
C THR A 133 7.13 5.79 18.60
N ALA A 134 7.70 6.99 18.39
CA ALA A 134 8.08 7.88 19.49
C ALA A 134 6.86 8.41 20.25
N ALA A 135 5.79 8.79 19.54
CA ALA A 135 4.54 9.21 20.17
C ALA A 135 3.90 8.07 20.98
N LEU A 136 3.81 6.87 20.40
CA LEU A 136 3.20 5.71 21.05
C LEU A 136 3.98 5.25 22.28
N SER A 137 5.31 5.20 22.21
CA SER A 137 6.12 4.77 23.36
C SER A 137 6.05 5.77 24.51
N THR A 138 6.02 7.06 24.19
CA THR A 138 5.87 8.13 25.18
C THR A 138 4.49 8.07 25.86
N ASP A 139 3.42 7.89 25.08
CA ASP A 139 2.05 7.76 25.61
C ASP A 139 1.93 6.55 26.55
N ASN A 140 2.43 5.37 26.13
CA ASN A 140 2.38 4.16 26.94
C ASN A 140 3.10 4.33 28.29
N LEU A 141 4.32 4.88 28.27
CA LEU A 141 5.07 5.12 29.49
C LEU A 141 4.37 6.15 30.39
N ALA A 142 3.97 7.29 29.84
CA ALA A 142 3.34 8.36 30.61
C ALA A 142 2.02 7.91 31.25
N ARG A 143 1.22 7.12 30.53
CA ARG A 143 -0.05 6.56 31.02
C ARG A 143 0.13 5.64 32.23
N GLU A 144 1.21 4.88 32.28
CA GLU A 144 1.49 3.96 33.39
C GLU A 144 2.20 4.66 34.54
N TYR A 145 3.28 5.41 34.24
CA TYR A 145 4.11 6.11 35.21
C TYR A 145 3.32 7.16 36.00
N PHE A 146 2.58 8.04 35.29
CA PHE A 146 1.72 9.04 35.94
C PHE A 146 0.32 8.52 36.27
N GLY A 147 0.05 7.24 35.98
CA GLY A 147 -1.17 6.53 36.35
C GLY A 147 -1.01 5.78 37.66
N GLU A 148 -1.42 4.51 37.67
CA GLU A 148 -1.43 3.69 38.88
C GLU A 148 -0.07 3.06 39.23
N GLN A 149 0.93 3.09 38.34
CA GLN A 149 2.16 2.30 38.51
C GLN A 149 3.36 3.05 39.12
N GLY A 150 3.46 4.38 38.96
CA GLY A 150 4.56 5.18 39.54
C GLY A 150 5.92 4.85 38.96
#